data_AF-A0A838PLU5-F1
#
_entry.id   AF-A0A838PLU5-F1
#
_cell.length_a   1.000
_cell.length_b   1.000
_cell.length_c   1.000
_cell.angle_alpha   90.00
_cell.angle_beta   90.00
_cell.angle_gamma   90.00
#
_symmetry.space_group_name_H-M   'P 1'
#
loop_
_entity.id
_entity.type
_entity.pdbx_description
1 polymer ?
#
loop_
_entity_poly.entity_id
_entity_poly.type
_entity_poly.pdbx_seq_one_letter_code
_entity_poly.pdbx_strand_id
1 'polypeptide(L)'
;EIYPRKGEFFVFDPPGGRPLDRILLPVPTKRTKGVLVFPTIDGKVVAGPTAHDGEDKADWSVRPEAWDEVLSKARTMLPALEGEEPVAAYAGLRPAGRGVNYLIGPSQVCPGLVNVAAIRSTGLSASLGIAEHVLGLVGAQGVELGPDRAVHEAGVRTEGPWWLRTARHRGEAE
;
A
#
# COMPACT_ATOMS: atom_id res chain seq x y z
N GLU A 1 8.33 -8.44 18.94
CA GLU A 1 8.11 -6.97 18.96
C GLU A 1 7.59 -6.51 17.60
N ILE A 2 6.58 -5.62 17.59
CA ILE A 2 6.04 -4.98 16.39
C ILE A 2 6.39 -3.49 16.41
N TYR A 3 7.02 -3.01 15.34
CA TYR A 3 7.45 -1.63 15.19
C TYR A 3 6.99 -1.04 13.85
N PRO A 4 6.78 0.28 13.74
CA PRO A 4 6.38 0.93 12.51
C PRO A 4 7.55 1.07 11.53
N ARG A 5 7.34 0.63 10.28
CA ARG A 5 8.18 1.02 9.15
C ARG A 5 7.46 2.08 8.33
N LYS A 6 7.86 3.34 8.53
CA LYS A 6 7.34 4.51 7.84
C LYS A 6 7.74 4.48 6.37
N GLY A 7 6.77 4.81 5.51
CA GLY A 7 7.00 5.11 4.11
C GLY A 7 6.23 6.36 3.69
N GLU A 8 6.95 7.33 3.19
CA GLU A 8 6.45 8.65 2.79
C GLU A 8 6.31 8.72 1.27
N PHE A 9 5.27 9.42 0.82
CA PHE A 9 4.86 9.51 -0.58
C PHE A 9 4.56 10.96 -0.94
N PHE A 10 4.78 11.29 -2.22
CA PHE A 10 4.45 12.57 -2.82
C PHE A 10 3.51 12.35 -4.00
N VAL A 11 2.48 13.19 -4.09
CA VAL A 11 1.42 13.15 -5.10
C VAL A 11 1.61 14.35 -6.03
N PHE A 12 1.52 14.10 -7.32
CA PHE A 12 1.74 15.07 -8.38
C PHE A 12 0.54 15.10 -9.32
N ASP A 13 0.33 16.26 -9.93
CA ASP A 13 -0.39 16.29 -11.18
C ASP A 13 0.41 15.56 -12.28
N PRO A 14 -0.27 14.97 -13.29
CA PRO A 14 0.44 14.29 -14.35
C PRO A 14 1.33 15.26 -15.12
N PRO A 15 2.64 15.00 -15.24
CA PRO A 15 3.53 15.87 -15.99
C PRO A 15 3.07 16.06 -17.43
N GLY A 16 2.95 17.31 -17.86
CA GLY A 16 2.42 17.66 -19.19
C GLY A 16 0.97 17.25 -19.41
N GLY A 17 0.17 17.08 -18.34
CA GLY A 17 -1.26 16.78 -18.40
C GLY A 17 -1.61 15.36 -18.87
N ARG A 18 -0.62 14.47 -19.00
CA ARG A 18 -0.83 13.10 -19.50
C ARG A 18 -0.73 12.07 -18.37
N PRO A 19 -1.82 11.37 -18.03
CA PRO A 19 -1.81 10.35 -16.98
C PRO A 19 -0.82 9.23 -17.29
N LEU A 20 -0.16 8.74 -16.24
CA LEU A 20 0.65 7.53 -16.30
C LEU A 20 -0.29 6.31 -16.42
N ASP A 21 0.03 5.34 -17.28
CA ASP A 21 -0.83 4.18 -17.55
C ASP A 21 -0.28 2.86 -16.98
N ARG A 22 0.91 2.92 -16.37
CA ARG A 22 1.65 1.77 -15.81
C ARG A 22 2.32 2.13 -14.50
N ILE A 23 2.47 1.13 -13.64
CA ILE A 23 3.32 1.25 -12.45
C ILE A 23 4.78 1.09 -12.90
N LEU A 24 5.62 2.06 -12.56
CA LEU A 24 7.06 2.02 -12.79
C LEU A 24 7.74 1.53 -11.51
N LEU A 25 8.38 0.37 -11.58
CA LEU A 25 9.15 -0.20 -10.49
C LEU A 25 10.63 -0.26 -10.89
N PRO A 26 11.55 0.10 -9.99
CA PRO A 26 12.96 -0.13 -10.22
C PRO A 26 13.25 -1.64 -10.10
N VAL A 27 14.34 -2.08 -10.74
CA VAL A 27 14.83 -3.45 -10.55
C VAL A 27 15.19 -3.64 -9.07
N PRO A 28 14.58 -4.61 -8.36
CA PRO A 28 14.82 -4.79 -6.93
C PRO A 28 16.28 -5.09 -6.63
N THR A 29 16.80 -4.49 -5.55
CA THR A 29 18.10 -4.87 -4.98
C THR A 29 17.91 -5.74 -3.75
N LYS A 30 18.99 -6.36 -3.25
CA LYS A 30 18.96 -7.09 -1.97
C LYS A 30 18.51 -6.23 -0.77
N ARG A 31 18.62 -4.91 -0.85
CA ARG A 31 18.32 -3.99 0.27
C ARG A 31 16.92 -3.41 0.24
N THR A 32 16.35 -3.17 -0.95
CA THR A 32 15.04 -2.53 -1.06
C THR A 32 14.37 -2.79 -2.42
N LYS A 33 13.04 -2.80 -2.42
CA LYS A 33 12.21 -2.71 -3.64
C LYS A 33 12.29 -1.32 -4.30
N GLY A 34 12.84 -0.33 -3.61
CA GLY A 34 13.03 1.03 -4.11
C GLY A 34 11.76 1.89 -4.04
N VAL A 35 11.93 3.15 -4.44
CA VAL A 35 10.84 4.08 -4.74
C VAL A 35 10.23 3.66 -6.07
N LEU A 36 8.92 3.61 -6.14
CA LEU A 36 8.13 3.34 -7.34
C LEU A 36 7.31 4.58 -7.71
N VAL A 37 6.93 4.68 -8.98
CA VAL A 37 6.08 5.75 -9.51
C VAL A 37 4.84 5.10 -10.10
N PHE A 38 3.65 5.52 -9.67
CA PHE A 38 2.41 4.84 -10.06
C PHE A 38 1.25 5.81 -10.24
N PRO A 39 0.32 5.49 -11.16
CA PRO A 39 -0.91 6.27 -11.30
C PRO A 39 -1.92 5.92 -10.21
N THR A 40 -2.73 6.90 -9.83
CA THR A 40 -3.93 6.70 -9.01
C THR A 40 -5.18 6.58 -9.87
N ILE A 41 -6.26 6.07 -9.28
CA ILE A 41 -7.55 5.91 -9.98
C ILE A 41 -8.16 7.25 -10.43
N ASP A 42 -7.84 8.34 -9.72
CA ASP A 42 -8.26 9.71 -10.04
C ASP A 42 -7.24 10.46 -10.90
N GLY A 43 -6.28 9.74 -11.49
CA GLY A 43 -5.41 10.25 -12.53
C GLY A 43 -4.21 11.04 -12.04
N LYS A 44 -3.91 11.07 -10.74
CA LYS A 44 -2.67 11.64 -10.19
C LYS A 44 -1.50 10.66 -10.37
N VAL A 45 -0.29 11.18 -10.17
CA VAL A 45 0.94 10.38 -10.13
C VAL A 45 1.48 10.39 -8.72
N VAL A 46 1.85 9.22 -8.18
CA VAL A 46 2.45 9.11 -6.85
C VAL A 46 3.85 8.55 -6.97
N ALA A 47 4.79 9.17 -6.26
CA ALA A 47 6.14 8.66 -6.06
C ALA A 47 6.38 8.28 -4.60
N GLY A 48 6.96 7.12 -4.36
CA GLY A 48 7.33 6.63 -3.03
C GLY A 48 7.36 5.10 -2.96
N PRO A 49 7.43 4.50 -1.78
CA PRO A 49 7.67 5.15 -0.49
C PRO A 49 9.16 5.31 -0.18
N THR A 50 9.47 6.16 0.82
CA THR A 50 10.67 5.98 1.66
C THR A 50 10.58 4.69 2.50
N ALA A 51 11.62 4.35 3.27
CA ALA A 51 11.62 3.15 4.10
C ALA A 51 12.42 3.33 5.39
N HIS A 52 11.77 3.86 6.42
CA HIS A 52 12.39 4.22 7.70
C HIS A 52 11.78 3.42 8.84
N ASP A 53 12.61 2.75 9.62
CA ASP A 53 12.19 2.03 10.81
C ASP A 53 12.17 3.00 12.00
N GLY A 54 11.08 3.03 12.77
CA GLY A 54 10.93 3.91 13.92
C GLY A 54 10.25 3.21 15.09
N GLU A 55 10.00 3.96 16.16
CA GLU A 55 9.35 3.45 17.38
C GLU A 55 7.94 4.02 17.58
N ASP A 56 7.71 5.28 17.15
CA ASP A 56 6.43 5.95 17.29
C ASP A 56 5.38 5.40 16.29
N LYS A 57 4.37 4.72 16.83
CA LYS A 57 3.26 4.11 16.08
C LYS A 57 2.19 5.10 15.64
N ALA A 58 2.30 6.37 16.04
CA ALA A 58 1.37 7.44 15.73
C ALA A 58 2.02 8.55 14.88
N ASP A 59 3.29 8.42 14.49
CA ASP A 59 3.95 9.43 13.68
C ASP A 59 3.62 9.24 12.18
N TRP A 60 2.55 9.88 11.72
CA TRP A 60 2.13 9.91 10.31
C TRP A 60 2.68 11.13 9.55
N SER A 61 3.63 11.86 10.15
CA SER A 61 4.23 13.03 9.49
C SER A 61 5.09 12.63 8.29
N VAL A 62 5.18 13.54 7.32
CA VAL A 62 6.14 13.48 6.22
C VAL A 62 7.33 14.35 6.61
N ARG A 63 8.52 13.76 6.60
CA ARG A 63 9.76 14.46 6.96
C ARG A 63 10.24 15.30 5.77
N PRO A 64 10.82 16.49 6.00
CA PRO A 64 11.36 17.32 4.93
C PRO A 64 12.38 16.59 4.05
N GLU A 65 13.24 15.75 4.64
CA GLU A 65 14.31 15.03 3.93
C GLU A 65 13.76 13.92 3.01
N ALA A 66 12.51 13.49 3.21
CA ALA A 66 11.88 12.48 2.38
C ALA A 66 11.72 12.94 0.93
N TRP A 67 11.62 14.25 0.70
CA TRP A 67 11.47 14.84 -0.62
C TRP A 67 12.63 14.46 -1.54
N ASP A 68 13.85 14.81 -1.15
CA ASP A 68 15.05 14.53 -1.93
C ASP A 68 15.28 13.02 -2.08
N GLU A 69 14.98 12.23 -1.04
CA GLU A 69 15.08 10.77 -1.08
C GLU A 69 14.16 10.12 -2.14
N VAL A 70 12.94 10.66 -2.30
CA VAL A 70 11.94 10.14 -3.23
C VAL A 70 12.16 10.69 -4.63
N LEU A 71 12.26 12.02 -4.77
CA LEU A 71 12.33 12.69 -6.06
C LEU A 71 13.56 12.24 -6.86
N SER A 72 14.72 12.15 -6.20
CA SER A 72 15.97 11.74 -6.84
C SER A 72 15.88 10.35 -7.51
N LYS A 73 15.08 9.44 -6.94
CA LYS A 73 14.84 8.10 -7.51
C LYS A 73 13.68 8.12 -8.50
N ALA A 74 12.61 8.85 -8.21
CA ALA A 74 11.44 8.95 -9.07
C ALA A 74 11.80 9.49 -10.46
N ARG A 75 12.62 10.56 -10.53
CA ARG A 75 13.06 11.15 -11.80
C ARG A 75 13.91 10.23 -12.67
N THR A 76 14.55 9.21 -12.09
CA THR A 76 15.28 8.20 -12.90
C THR A 76 14.34 7.34 -13.73
N MET A 77 13.09 7.16 -13.28
CA MET A 77 12.06 6.37 -13.96
C MET A 77 11.09 7.27 -14.76
N LEU A 78 10.81 8.47 -14.26
CA LEU A 78 9.95 9.46 -14.89
C LEU A 78 10.63 10.85 -14.87
N PRO A 79 11.54 11.14 -15.82
CA PRO A 79 12.28 12.41 -15.85
C PRO A 79 11.40 13.66 -15.92
N ALA A 80 10.16 13.53 -16.39
CA ALA A 80 9.19 14.62 -16.44
C ALA A 80 8.74 15.12 -15.06
N LEU A 81 9.08 14.43 -13.96
CA LEU A 81 8.89 14.95 -12.60
C LEU A 81 9.92 16.03 -12.21
N GLU A 82 10.97 16.25 -13.00
CA GLU A 82 11.95 17.30 -12.73
C GLU A 82 11.28 18.69 -12.82
N GLY A 83 11.34 19.45 -11.73
CA GLY A 83 10.73 20.78 -11.64
C GLY A 83 9.23 20.76 -11.34
N GLU A 84 8.61 19.59 -11.16
CA GLU A 84 7.23 19.47 -10.70
C GLU A 84 7.17 19.52 -9.17
N GLU A 85 6.21 20.28 -8.64
CA GLU A 85 5.94 20.37 -7.20
C GLU A 85 4.81 19.39 -6.80
N PRO A 86 4.87 18.78 -5.60
CA PRO A 86 3.84 17.88 -5.17
C PRO A 86 2.58 18.65 -4.75
N VAL A 87 1.42 18.18 -5.20
CA VAL A 87 0.11 18.72 -4.77
C VAL A 87 -0.32 18.21 -3.40
N ALA A 88 0.26 17.09 -2.96
CA ALA A 88 0.06 16.53 -1.62
C ALA A 88 1.22 15.60 -1.22
N ALA A 89 1.34 15.34 0.08
CA ALA A 89 2.24 14.33 0.62
C ALA A 89 1.55 13.56 1.75
N TYR A 90 1.90 12.28 1.92
CA TYR A 90 1.39 11.46 3.01
C TYR A 90 2.38 10.40 3.44
N ALA A 91 2.25 9.91 4.67
CA ALA A 91 3.03 8.78 5.18
C ALA A 91 2.12 7.62 5.58
N GLY A 92 2.63 6.40 5.43
CA GLY A 92 2.01 5.19 5.95
C GLY A 92 2.95 4.42 6.86
N LEU A 93 2.42 3.91 7.98
CA LEU A 93 3.17 3.09 8.93
C LEU A 93 2.84 1.61 8.72
N ARG A 94 3.81 0.83 8.22
CA ARG A 94 3.65 -0.62 8.05
C ARG A 94 4.05 -1.32 9.34
N PRO A 95 3.24 -2.26 9.88
CA PRO A 95 3.61 -3.00 11.07
C PRO A 95 4.69 -4.04 10.71
N ALA A 96 5.95 -3.76 11.03
CA ALA A 96 7.06 -4.68 10.85
C ALA A 96 7.31 -5.51 12.12
N GLY A 97 7.72 -6.76 11.95
CA GLY A 97 8.07 -7.67 13.04
C GLY A 97 9.58 -7.84 13.16
N ARG A 98 10.12 -7.73 14.37
CA ARG A 98 11.53 -8.07 14.62
C ARG A 98 11.70 -9.59 14.59
N GLY A 99 12.48 -10.09 13.63
CA GLY A 99 12.75 -11.53 13.49
C GLY A 99 11.62 -12.37 12.88
N VAL A 100 10.54 -11.73 12.38
CA VAL A 100 9.40 -12.42 11.77
C VAL A 100 8.86 -11.63 10.58
N ASN A 101 8.44 -12.31 9.51
CA ASN A 101 7.81 -11.65 8.38
C ASN A 101 6.34 -11.37 8.67
N TYR A 102 5.50 -12.41 8.79
CA TYR A 102 4.11 -12.34 9.25
C TYR A 102 3.97 -13.12 10.55
N LEU A 103 3.16 -12.60 11.49
CA LEU A 103 2.79 -13.30 12.71
C LEU A 103 1.30 -13.62 12.64
N ILE A 104 0.96 -14.87 12.33
CA ILE A 104 -0.43 -15.35 12.31
C ILE A 104 -0.51 -16.64 13.12
N GLY A 105 -1.28 -16.65 14.20
CA GLY A 105 -1.38 -17.82 15.07
C GLY A 105 -2.05 -17.58 16.42
N PRO A 106 -2.45 -18.66 17.13
CA PRO A 106 -3.06 -18.57 18.45
C PRO A 106 -2.06 -18.02 19.49
N SER A 107 -2.58 -17.25 20.43
CA SER A 107 -1.81 -16.78 21.58
C SER A 107 -1.43 -17.95 22.48
N GLN A 108 -0.18 -17.95 22.95
CA GLN A 108 0.34 -18.95 23.88
C GLN A 108 -0.07 -18.68 25.33
N VAL A 109 -0.56 -17.46 25.62
CA VAL A 109 -0.83 -16.99 26.98
C VAL A 109 -2.28 -16.56 27.21
N CYS A 110 -3.07 -16.43 26.14
CA CYS A 110 -4.48 -16.02 26.21
C CYS A 110 -5.32 -16.94 25.30
N PRO A 111 -5.95 -17.98 25.86
CA PRO A 111 -6.81 -18.88 25.09
C PRO A 111 -7.92 -18.12 24.34
N GLY A 112 -8.19 -18.52 23.09
CA GLY A 112 -9.20 -17.89 22.24
C GLY A 112 -8.74 -16.62 21.50
N LEU A 113 -7.53 -16.12 21.77
CA LEU A 113 -6.95 -15.00 21.01
C LEU A 113 -6.12 -15.52 19.83
N VAL A 114 -6.41 -15.04 18.61
CA VAL A 114 -5.56 -15.23 17.42
C VAL A 114 -4.86 -13.92 17.07
N ASN A 115 -3.54 -13.95 16.98
CA ASN A 115 -2.74 -12.82 16.54
C ASN A 115 -2.70 -12.78 15.01
N VAL A 116 -2.91 -11.61 14.43
CA VAL A 116 -2.67 -11.30 13.01
C VAL A 116 -1.89 -10.00 12.96
N ALA A 117 -0.56 -10.10 12.96
CA ALA A 117 0.34 -8.98 13.11
C ALA A 117 1.55 -9.08 12.18
N ALA A 118 2.40 -8.05 12.17
CA ALA A 118 3.53 -7.91 11.25
C ALA A 118 3.14 -7.96 9.75
N ILE A 119 1.88 -7.68 9.41
CA ILE A 119 1.40 -7.74 8.03
C ILE A 119 1.86 -6.48 7.27
N ARG A 120 2.96 -6.61 6.51
CA ARG A 120 3.61 -5.52 5.76
C ARG A 120 3.00 -5.31 4.36
N SER A 121 3.82 -4.93 3.37
CA SER A 121 3.42 -4.41 2.05
C SER A 121 2.53 -5.34 1.21
N THR A 122 2.56 -6.65 1.43
CA THR A 122 1.70 -7.62 0.73
C THR A 122 0.38 -7.89 1.42
N GLY A 123 0.09 -7.21 2.54
CA GLY A 123 -1.10 -7.44 3.35
C GLY A 123 -2.42 -7.25 2.60
N LEU A 124 -2.51 -6.19 1.79
CA LEU A 124 -3.71 -5.95 0.99
C LEU A 124 -3.93 -7.07 -0.03
N SER A 125 -2.90 -7.41 -0.81
CA SER A 125 -2.97 -8.47 -1.83
C SER A 125 -3.21 -9.87 -1.23
N ALA A 126 -2.70 -10.12 -0.03
CA ALA A 126 -2.85 -11.41 0.67
C ALA A 126 -4.08 -11.47 1.58
N SER A 127 -4.87 -10.40 1.70
CA SER A 127 -5.90 -10.24 2.73
C SER A 127 -6.92 -11.39 2.76
N LEU A 128 -7.39 -11.84 1.59
CA LEU A 128 -8.33 -12.96 1.48
C LEU A 128 -7.70 -14.29 1.95
N GLY A 129 -6.49 -14.60 1.51
CA GLY A 129 -5.79 -15.81 1.95
C GLY A 129 -5.41 -15.76 3.45
N ILE A 130 -5.11 -14.57 3.99
CA ILE A 130 -4.95 -14.38 5.43
C ILE A 130 -6.26 -14.67 6.16
N ALA A 131 -7.40 -14.19 5.65
CA ALA A 131 -8.70 -14.44 6.25
C ALA A 131 -9.06 -15.93 6.27
N GLU A 132 -8.85 -16.64 5.16
CA GLU A 132 -9.05 -18.10 5.08
C GLU A 132 -8.15 -18.85 6.07
N HIS A 133 -6.87 -18.45 6.18
CA HIS A 133 -5.95 -19.06 7.13
C HIS A 133 -6.39 -18.85 8.59
N VAL A 134 -6.83 -17.63 8.92
CA VAL A 134 -7.37 -17.31 10.26
C VAL A 134 -8.65 -18.07 10.55
N LEU A 135 -9.54 -18.22 9.57
CA LEU A 135 -10.77 -19.00 9.68
C LEU A 135 -10.48 -20.46 10.08
N GLY A 136 -9.47 -21.08 9.46
CA GLY A 136 -9.00 -22.41 9.84
C GLY A 136 -8.48 -22.48 11.28
N LEU A 137 -7.72 -21.47 11.73
CA LEU A 137 -7.19 -21.40 13.09
C LEU A 137 -8.28 -21.27 14.16
N VAL A 138 -9.33 -20.51 13.89
CA VAL A 138 -10.45 -20.35 14.84
C VAL A 138 -11.34 -21.59 14.86
N GLY A 139 -11.58 -22.22 13.71
CA GLY A 139 -12.29 -23.50 13.64
C GLY A 139 -11.58 -24.61 14.41
N ALA A 140 -10.24 -24.68 14.30
CA ALA A 140 -9.42 -25.62 15.07
C ALA A 140 -9.46 -25.37 16.60
N GLN A 141 -9.86 -24.18 17.04
CA GLN A 141 -10.07 -23.84 18.44
C GLN A 141 -11.50 -24.09 18.93
N GLY A 142 -12.34 -24.74 18.11
CA GLY A 142 -13.70 -25.12 18.47
C GLY A 142 -14.75 -24.05 18.19
N VAL A 143 -14.43 -22.99 17.44
CA VAL A 143 -15.42 -22.02 16.96
C VAL A 143 -16.22 -22.66 15.82
N GLU A 144 -17.53 -22.74 15.98
CA GLU A 144 -18.42 -23.20 14.90
C GLU A 144 -18.46 -22.16 13.78
N LEU A 145 -18.08 -22.58 12.57
CA LEU A 145 -18.05 -21.71 11.40
C LEU A 145 -19.40 -21.74 10.70
N GLY A 146 -19.94 -20.56 10.40
CA GLY A 146 -21.13 -20.44 9.56
C GLY A 146 -20.84 -20.74 8.08
N PRO A 147 -21.88 -20.90 7.26
CA PRO A 147 -21.71 -21.07 5.82
C PRO A 147 -21.15 -19.82 5.15
N ASP A 148 -20.49 -19.99 4.01
CA ASP A 148 -20.00 -18.89 3.20
C ASP A 148 -21.14 -17.97 2.75
N ARG A 149 -20.91 -16.66 2.87
CA ARG A 149 -21.83 -15.64 2.36
C ARG A 149 -21.38 -15.21 0.97
N ALA A 150 -22.29 -15.30 -0.01
CA ALA A 150 -22.05 -14.77 -1.33
C ALA A 150 -21.71 -13.27 -1.28
N VAL A 151 -20.63 -12.88 -1.94
CA VAL A 151 -20.27 -11.48 -2.16
C VAL A 151 -21.21 -10.89 -3.20
N HIS A 152 -21.66 -9.65 -2.98
CA HIS A 152 -22.39 -8.90 -3.99
C HIS A 152 -21.50 -8.70 -5.22
N GLU A 153 -22.00 -9.08 -6.39
CA GLU A 153 -21.30 -8.77 -7.63
C GLU A 153 -21.23 -7.24 -7.80
N ALA A 154 -20.02 -6.74 -8.02
CA ALA A 154 -19.84 -5.36 -8.42
C ALA A 154 -20.58 -5.15 -9.75
N GLY A 155 -21.29 -4.02 -9.89
CA GLY A 155 -22.10 -3.70 -11.07
C GLY A 155 -21.31 -3.66 -12.39
N VAL A 156 -22.04 -3.34 -13.47
CA VAL A 156 -21.60 -3.42 -14.88
C VAL A 156 -20.14 -2.98 -15.07
N ARG A 157 -19.33 -3.86 -15.64
CA ARG A 157 -17.96 -3.55 -16.06
C ARG A 157 -18.02 -2.64 -17.28
N THR A 158 -17.74 -1.35 -17.12
CA THR A 158 -17.59 -0.43 -18.26
C THR A 158 -16.38 -0.81 -19.12
N GLU A 159 -16.46 -0.52 -20.42
CA GLU A 159 -15.37 -0.76 -21.37
C GLU A 159 -14.12 0.11 -21.07
N GLY A 160 -12.95 -0.45 -21.38
CA GLY A 160 -11.66 0.21 -21.19
C GLY A 160 -10.98 -0.07 -19.84
N PRO A 161 -9.81 0.57 -19.60
CA PRO A 161 -9.02 0.30 -18.41
C PRO A 161 -9.75 0.77 -17.14
N TRP A 162 -10.00 -0.16 -16.21
CA TRP A 162 -10.80 0.12 -15.01
C TRP A 162 -10.20 1.23 -14.14
N TRP A 163 -8.87 1.38 -14.15
CA TRP A 163 -8.14 2.38 -13.38
C TRP A 163 -8.28 3.81 -13.93
N LEU A 164 -8.84 4.00 -15.13
CA LEU A 164 -9.11 5.34 -15.69
C LEU A 164 -10.55 5.81 -15.44
N ARG A 165 -11.41 4.96 -14.88
CA ARG A 165 -12.85 5.25 -14.75
C ARG A 165 -13.11 6.50 -13.89
N THR A 166 -12.47 6.58 -12.73
CA THR A 166 -12.66 7.72 -11.81
C THR A 166 -12.07 9.01 -12.38
N ALA A 167 -10.87 8.95 -12.98
CA ALA A 167 -10.26 10.09 -13.65
C ALA A 167 -11.14 10.65 -14.78
N ARG A 168 -11.70 9.79 -15.65
CA ARG A 168 -12.60 10.20 -16.73
C ARG A 168 -13.88 10.85 -16.22
N HIS A 169 -14.50 10.24 -15.21
CA HIS A 169 -15.73 10.77 -14.64
C HIS A 169 -15.54 12.18 -14.05
N ARG A 170 -14.38 12.48 -13.45
CA ARG A 170 -14.07 13.84 -12.98
C ARG A 170 -13.84 14.83 -14.12
N GLY A 171 -13.13 14.43 -15.17
CA GLY A 171 -12.88 15.29 -16.32
C GLY A 171 -14.13 15.64 -17.14
N GLU A 172 -15.20 14.85 -17.04
CA GLU A 172 -16.51 15.18 -17.62
C GLU A 172 -17.35 16.15 -16.77
N ALA A 173 -16.96 16.36 -15.50
CA ALA A 173 -17.67 17.20 -14.54
C ALA A 173 -17.06 18.61 -14.38
N GLU A 174 -15.91 18.88 -15.01
CA GLU A 174 -15.21 20.18 -15.08
C GLU A 174 -15.41 20.84 -16.44
#